data_AF-A0A419X7B6-F1
#
_entry.id   AF-A0A419X7B6-F1
#
_cell.length_a   1.000
_cell.length_b   1.000
_cell.length_c   1.000
_cell.angle_alpha   90.00
_cell.angle_beta   90.00
_cell.angle_gamma   90.00
#
_symmetry.space_group_name_H-M   'P 1'
#
loop_
_entity.id
_entity.type
_entity.pdbx_description
1 polymer ?
#
loop_
_entity_poly.entity_id
_entity_poly.type
_entity_poly.pdbx_seq_one_letter_code
_entity_poly.pdbx_strand_id
1 'polypeptide(L)'
;MNTLLTLLLIQGSILSLLLLTRKFNHTQNRFLGAFVLLVVIFSSVELLEKTYWGFSNGYWIFLFVSSKFLAPILLYCYISTFVKNKKVNISKHLPTPLILGIAFSFWCFFNVTIKSFEVFINSTYGIIVSVINIFLWLLYLPLSYRNLLIAKKEKSITTQYLSLLKILLILISFTLLLEVLDDFNDHLHFITSLDFFDVIDLLFLGMIYFISFKAFSQPQMFQDVKKLLPKPEPVAKYAKSNLSSDQLDDIQKRLEDLIQNEKPYLKGDLNIQELANTLKVSRQYLTQVINEKKKCNFNDYINLFRVEEFKTKAKNPNFKNYTLLALALESGFNSKTSFNTIFKKHTGITPSQYRQSIKEDE
;
A
#
# COMPACT_ATOMS: atom_id res chain seq x y z
N MET A 1 11.28 -9.79 26.76
CA MET A 1 10.32 -10.36 25.80
C MET A 1 8.97 -9.66 25.86
N ASN A 2 8.32 -9.61 27.03
CA ASN A 2 7.05 -8.88 27.24
C ASN A 2 7.10 -7.44 26.72
N THR A 3 8.25 -6.77 26.80
CA THR A 3 8.45 -5.43 26.22
C THR A 3 8.23 -5.38 24.70
N LEU A 4 8.70 -6.37 23.94
CA LEU A 4 8.51 -6.44 22.47
C LEU A 4 7.03 -6.66 22.13
N LEU A 5 6.38 -7.60 22.81
CA LEU A 5 4.94 -7.84 22.72
C LEU A 5 4.13 -6.57 23.03
N THR A 6 4.46 -5.87 24.13
CA THR A 6 3.76 -4.62 24.46
C THR A 6 3.94 -3.54 23.39
N LEU A 7 5.12 -3.43 22.77
CA LEU A 7 5.35 -2.51 21.65
C LEU A 7 4.52 -2.91 20.42
N LEU A 8 4.43 -4.20 20.10
CA LEU A 8 3.61 -4.73 19.02
C LEU A 8 2.14 -4.38 19.24
N LEU A 9 1.64 -4.59 20.46
CA LEU A 9 0.26 -4.28 20.83
C LEU A 9 -0.03 -2.79 20.69
N ILE A 10 0.80 -1.92 21.27
CA ILE A 10 0.60 -0.48 21.21
C ILE A 10 0.60 0.01 19.75
N GLN A 11 1.62 -0.36 18.98
CA GLN A 11 1.75 0.08 17.58
C GLN A 11 0.65 -0.51 16.69
N GLY A 12 0.35 -1.79 16.86
CA GLY A 12 -0.69 -2.49 16.12
C GLY A 12 -2.07 -1.92 16.41
N SER A 13 -2.40 -1.64 17.67
CA SER A 13 -3.64 -0.98 18.07
C SER A 13 -3.77 0.41 17.45
N ILE A 14 -2.71 1.23 17.51
CA ILE A 14 -2.69 2.55 16.89
C ILE A 14 -2.91 2.43 15.38
N LEU A 15 -2.16 1.57 14.69
CA LEU A 15 -2.27 1.37 13.24
C LEU A 15 -3.68 0.89 12.85
N SER A 16 -4.21 -0.10 13.56
CA SER A 16 -5.55 -0.63 13.32
C SER A 16 -6.60 0.46 13.48
N LEU A 17 -6.56 1.21 14.58
CA LEU A 17 -7.48 2.32 14.84
C LEU A 17 -7.40 3.37 13.72
N LEU A 18 -6.19 3.75 13.31
CA LEU A 18 -5.97 4.74 12.27
C LEU A 18 -6.53 4.27 10.93
N LEU A 19 -6.33 3.01 10.56
CA LEU A 19 -6.88 2.41 9.34
C LEU A 19 -8.41 2.31 9.37
N LEU A 20 -9.00 2.01 10.52
CA LEU A 20 -10.45 1.84 10.69
C LEU A 20 -11.22 3.16 10.81
N THR A 21 -10.62 4.22 11.35
CA THR A 21 -11.30 5.49 11.67
C THR A 21 -11.05 6.63 10.67
N ARG A 22 -10.11 6.48 9.74
CA ARG A 22 -9.74 7.56 8.80
C ARG A 22 -10.94 8.04 7.98
N LYS A 23 -11.16 9.35 7.89
CA LYS A 23 -12.30 10.04 7.22
C LYS A 23 -12.54 9.61 5.76
N PHE A 24 -11.51 9.11 5.07
CA PHE A 24 -11.60 8.46 3.76
C PHE A 24 -11.51 6.94 3.93
N ASN A 25 -12.52 6.36 4.58
CA ASN A 25 -12.54 4.97 5.01
C ASN A 25 -12.86 4.03 3.83
N HIS A 26 -11.88 3.83 2.95
CA HIS A 26 -11.97 2.90 1.83
C HIS A 26 -12.02 1.45 2.33
N THR A 27 -12.81 0.60 1.67
CA THR A 27 -12.97 -0.83 2.00
C THR A 27 -11.63 -1.57 2.16
N GLN A 28 -10.58 -1.14 1.45
CA GLN A 28 -9.22 -1.67 1.56
C GLN A 28 -8.63 -1.46 2.96
N ASN A 29 -8.71 -0.23 3.49
CA ASN A 29 -8.19 0.12 4.80
C ASN A 29 -8.95 -0.59 5.91
N ARG A 30 -10.26 -0.84 5.73
CA ARG A 30 -11.05 -1.62 6.68
C ARG A 30 -10.57 -3.05 6.82
N PHE A 31 -10.29 -3.73 5.71
CA PHE A 31 -9.79 -5.11 5.77
C PHE A 31 -8.39 -5.20 6.35
N LEU A 32 -7.48 -4.28 5.98
CA LEU A 32 -6.14 -4.26 6.56
C LEU A 32 -6.19 -3.91 8.05
N GLY A 33 -6.98 -2.91 8.44
CA GLY A 33 -7.14 -2.52 9.84
C GLY A 33 -7.74 -3.64 10.69
N ALA A 34 -8.74 -4.36 10.17
CA ALA A 34 -9.31 -5.53 10.83
C ALA A 34 -8.31 -6.70 10.92
N PHE A 35 -7.51 -6.95 9.87
CA PHE A 35 -6.45 -7.95 9.90
C PHE A 35 -5.40 -7.63 10.99
N VAL A 36 -4.91 -6.38 11.03
CA VAL A 36 -3.97 -5.93 12.06
C VAL A 36 -4.60 -6.04 13.46
N LEU A 37 -5.89 -5.74 13.61
CA LEU A 37 -6.60 -5.91 14.89
C LEU A 37 -6.57 -7.37 15.35
N LEU A 38 -6.77 -8.33 14.45
CA LEU A 38 -6.74 -9.75 14.80
C LEU A 38 -5.34 -10.19 15.25
N VAL A 39 -4.28 -9.69 14.61
CA VAL A 39 -2.89 -9.94 15.04
C VAL A 39 -2.66 -9.38 16.44
N VAL A 40 -3.15 -8.16 16.72
CA VAL A 40 -3.07 -7.56 18.07
C VAL A 40 -3.84 -8.39 19.09
N ILE A 41 -5.05 -8.85 18.76
CA ILE A 41 -5.84 -9.70 19.66
C ILE A 41 -5.08 -11.01 19.95
N PHE A 42 -4.53 -11.67 18.93
CA PHE A 42 -3.72 -12.87 19.07
C PHE A 42 -2.55 -12.65 20.04
N SER A 43 -1.68 -11.66 19.77
CA SER A 43 -0.52 -11.37 20.61
C SER A 43 -0.91 -10.88 22.01
N SER A 44 -2.11 -10.33 22.19
CA SER A 44 -2.57 -9.91 23.52
C SER A 44 -2.92 -11.09 24.42
N VAL A 45 -3.45 -12.18 23.85
CA VAL A 45 -3.74 -13.40 24.59
C VAL A 45 -2.43 -14.04 25.08
N GLU A 46 -1.43 -14.10 24.20
CA GLU A 46 -0.11 -14.63 24.54
C GLU A 46 0.59 -13.82 25.64
N LEU A 47 0.59 -12.49 25.52
CA LEU A 47 1.18 -11.63 26.56
C LEU A 47 0.50 -11.81 27.91
N LEU A 48 -0.84 -11.93 27.92
CA LEU A 48 -1.60 -12.12 29.15
C LEU A 48 -1.27 -13.45 29.82
N GLU A 49 -1.13 -14.53 29.04
CA GLU A 49 -0.68 -15.81 29.56
C GLU A 49 0.73 -15.73 30.16
N LYS A 50 1.70 -15.18 29.40
CA LYS A 50 3.10 -15.04 29.86
C LYS A 50 3.20 -14.18 31.13
N THR A 51 2.28 -13.24 31.35
CA THR A 51 2.30 -12.32 32.49
C THR A 51 1.51 -12.81 33.69
N TYR A 52 0.37 -13.47 33.46
CA TYR A 52 -0.55 -13.93 34.50
C TYR A 52 -0.73 -15.44 34.38
N TRP A 53 0.16 -16.18 35.03
CA TRP A 53 0.15 -17.64 35.07
C TRP A 53 -1.22 -18.17 35.52
N GLY A 54 -1.87 -19.01 34.70
CA GLY A 54 -3.20 -19.57 35.01
C GLY A 54 -4.38 -18.65 34.67
N PHE A 55 -4.19 -17.56 33.91
CA PHE A 55 -5.27 -16.71 33.41
C PHE A 55 -6.03 -17.37 32.25
N SER A 56 -6.69 -18.52 32.49
CA SER A 56 -7.56 -19.17 31.50
C SER A 56 -9.02 -18.93 31.80
N ASN A 57 -9.58 -17.95 31.09
CA ASN A 57 -11.01 -17.85 30.92
C ASN A 57 -11.35 -18.23 29.47
N GLY A 58 -12.41 -19.00 29.25
CA GLY A 58 -12.80 -19.48 27.93
C GLY A 58 -13.00 -18.36 26.88
N TYR A 59 -13.22 -17.13 27.33
CA TYR A 59 -13.28 -15.93 26.47
C TYR A 59 -11.96 -15.65 25.72
N TRP A 60 -10.79 -15.91 26.31
CA TRP A 60 -9.50 -15.65 25.66
C TRP A 60 -9.19 -16.70 24.60
N ILE A 61 -9.53 -17.96 24.88
CA ILE A 61 -9.47 -19.05 23.90
C ILE A 61 -10.41 -18.74 22.72
N PHE A 62 -11.61 -18.21 22.99
CA PHE A 62 -12.53 -17.77 21.95
C PHE A 62 -11.90 -16.70 21.04
N LEU A 63 -11.29 -15.67 21.63
CA LEU A 63 -10.65 -14.60 20.87
C LEU A 63 -9.45 -15.12 20.07
N PHE A 64 -8.65 -16.01 20.66
CA PHE A 64 -7.51 -16.66 20.00
C PHE A 64 -7.94 -17.46 18.77
N VAL A 65 -8.87 -18.40 18.92
CA VAL A 65 -9.36 -19.25 17.82
C VAL A 65 -10.01 -18.42 16.73
N SER A 66 -10.85 -17.45 17.11
CA SER A 66 -11.52 -16.57 16.15
C SER A 66 -10.52 -15.75 15.34
N SER A 67 -9.44 -15.28 15.97
CA SER A 67 -8.41 -14.50 15.30
C SER A 67 -7.65 -15.31 14.24
N LYS A 68 -7.25 -16.56 14.57
CA LYS A 68 -6.61 -17.50 13.64
C LYS A 68 -7.47 -17.78 12.41
N PHE A 69 -8.77 -18.04 12.60
CA PHE A 69 -9.63 -18.45 11.48
C PHE A 69 -10.00 -17.28 10.55
N LEU A 70 -10.08 -16.06 11.08
CA LEU A 70 -10.47 -14.88 10.30
C LEU A 70 -9.30 -14.21 9.57
N ALA A 71 -8.08 -14.29 10.11
CA ALA A 71 -6.89 -13.64 9.53
C ALA A 71 -6.61 -14.00 8.05
N PRO A 72 -6.63 -15.28 7.61
CA PRO A 72 -6.40 -15.64 6.20
C PRO A 72 -7.41 -15.00 5.24
N ILE A 73 -8.67 -14.92 5.66
CA ILE A 73 -9.79 -14.41 4.84
C ILE A 73 -9.71 -12.90 4.74
N LEU A 74 -9.43 -12.21 5.85
CA LEU A 74 -9.28 -10.76 5.84
C LEU A 74 -8.10 -10.33 4.97
N LEU A 75 -6.97 -11.05 5.02
CA LEU A 75 -5.84 -10.79 4.12
C LEU A 75 -6.22 -11.00 2.65
N TYR A 76 -6.92 -12.10 2.34
CA TYR A 76 -7.42 -12.37 1.00
C TYR A 76 -8.39 -11.30 0.51
N CYS A 77 -9.35 -10.91 1.34
CA CYS A 77 -10.32 -9.85 1.03
C CYS A 77 -9.62 -8.53 0.80
N TYR A 78 -8.67 -8.18 1.67
CA TYR A 78 -7.83 -7.01 1.54
C TYR A 78 -7.10 -6.99 0.18
N ILE A 79 -6.35 -8.03 -0.16
CA ILE A 79 -5.61 -8.09 -1.44
C ILE A 79 -6.58 -8.10 -2.64
N SER A 80 -7.74 -8.72 -2.51
CA SER A 80 -8.77 -8.75 -3.55
C SER A 80 -9.29 -7.35 -3.92
N THR A 81 -9.23 -6.38 -3.00
CA THR A 81 -9.67 -5.01 -3.29
C THR A 81 -8.81 -4.29 -4.33
N PHE A 82 -7.60 -4.76 -4.60
CA PHE A 82 -6.73 -4.18 -5.62
C PHE A 82 -7.07 -4.66 -7.04
N VAL A 83 -7.93 -5.67 -7.20
CA VAL A 83 -8.34 -6.16 -8.53
C VAL A 83 -9.49 -5.29 -9.07
N LYS A 84 -9.29 -4.62 -10.22
CA LYS A 84 -10.15 -3.54 -10.74
C LYS A 84 -11.61 -3.96 -10.95
N ASN A 85 -11.85 -5.20 -11.38
CA ASN A 85 -13.16 -5.72 -11.76
C ASN A 85 -13.69 -6.82 -10.82
N LYS A 86 -13.02 -7.06 -9.69
CA LYS A 86 -13.45 -8.06 -8.71
C LYS A 86 -14.18 -7.36 -7.57
N LYS A 87 -15.49 -7.58 -7.47
CA LYS A 87 -16.20 -7.26 -6.22
C LYS A 87 -15.75 -8.27 -5.17
N VAL A 88 -15.22 -7.77 -4.05
CA VAL A 88 -14.88 -8.62 -2.91
C VAL A 88 -16.19 -9.16 -2.33
N ASN A 89 -16.50 -10.42 -2.64
CA ASN A 89 -17.72 -11.06 -2.19
C ASN A 89 -17.48 -11.69 -0.82
N ILE A 90 -17.57 -10.87 0.23
CA ILE A 90 -17.26 -11.29 1.60
C ILE A 90 -18.23 -12.35 2.10
N SER A 91 -19.48 -12.32 1.66
CA SER A 91 -20.53 -13.26 2.10
C SER A 91 -20.31 -14.68 1.58
N LYS A 92 -19.45 -14.90 0.57
CA LYS A 92 -19.08 -16.24 0.12
C LYS A 92 -17.96 -16.89 0.93
N HIS A 93 -17.13 -16.10 1.60
CA HIS A 93 -15.87 -16.57 2.19
C HIS A 93 -15.80 -16.41 3.70
N LEU A 94 -16.51 -15.43 4.26
CA LEU A 94 -16.49 -15.09 5.68
C LEU A 94 -17.41 -15.95 6.55
N PRO A 95 -18.64 -16.32 6.13
CA PRO A 95 -19.57 -17.00 7.04
C PRO A 95 -19.04 -18.36 7.52
N THR A 96 -18.48 -19.18 6.63
CA THR A 96 -18.07 -20.54 7.02
C THR A 96 -16.98 -20.53 8.11
N PRO A 97 -15.86 -19.80 7.97
CA PRO A 97 -14.81 -19.83 9.00
C PRO A 97 -15.18 -19.03 10.24
N LEU A 98 -16.01 -17.98 10.09
CA LEU A 98 -16.59 -17.25 11.23
C LEU A 98 -17.51 -18.16 12.05
N ILE A 99 -18.42 -18.88 11.40
CA ILE A 99 -19.36 -19.80 12.06
C ILE A 99 -18.60 -20.96 12.68
N LEU A 100 -17.62 -21.54 11.98
CA LEU A 100 -16.77 -22.60 12.54
C LEU A 100 -15.97 -22.10 13.75
N GLY A 101 -15.38 -20.89 13.67
CA GLY A 101 -14.65 -20.29 14.77
C GLY A 101 -15.54 -20.03 15.99
N ILE A 102 -16.73 -19.47 15.77
CA ILE A 102 -17.71 -19.21 16.84
C ILE A 102 -18.21 -20.54 17.42
N ALA A 103 -18.62 -21.50 16.60
CA ALA A 103 -19.17 -22.78 17.05
C ALA A 103 -18.11 -23.59 17.81
N PHE A 104 -16.88 -23.64 17.31
CA PHE A 104 -15.77 -24.33 17.98
C PHE A 104 -15.42 -23.64 19.29
N SER A 105 -15.34 -22.32 19.31
CA SER A 105 -15.03 -21.57 20.53
C SER A 105 -16.14 -21.68 21.58
N PHE A 106 -17.40 -21.69 21.16
CA PHE A 106 -18.54 -21.92 22.05
C PHE A 106 -18.50 -23.34 22.62
N TRP A 107 -18.19 -24.32 21.77
CA TRP A 107 -18.02 -25.71 22.22
C TRP A 107 -16.85 -25.86 23.20
N CYS A 108 -15.70 -25.20 22.96
CA CYS A 108 -14.57 -25.15 23.89
C CYS A 108 -14.95 -24.53 25.23
N PHE A 109 -15.72 -23.44 25.22
CA PHE A 109 -16.19 -22.75 26.42
C PHE A 109 -17.04 -23.65 27.34
N PHE A 110 -17.90 -24.50 26.77
CA PHE A 110 -18.80 -25.36 27.56
C PHE A 110 -18.22 -26.72 27.93
N ASN A 111 -17.36 -27.30 27.08
CA ASN A 111 -16.96 -28.71 27.23
C ASN A 111 -15.56 -28.90 27.79
N VAL A 112 -14.71 -27.87 27.77
CA VAL A 112 -13.33 -28.04 28.18
C VAL A 112 -13.10 -27.29 29.49
N THR A 113 -12.93 -28.06 30.57
CA THR A 113 -12.33 -27.58 31.83
C THR A 113 -10.85 -27.31 31.61
N ILE A 114 -10.54 -26.33 30.77
CA ILE A 114 -9.17 -25.87 30.52
C ILE A 114 -8.74 -25.08 31.76
N LYS A 115 -7.77 -25.62 32.48
CA LYS A 115 -7.18 -24.99 33.67
C LYS A 115 -6.14 -23.91 33.33
N SER A 116 -5.61 -23.89 32.12
CA SER A 116 -4.67 -22.88 31.59
C SER A 116 -4.65 -22.86 30.05
N PHE A 117 -4.30 -21.74 29.42
CA PHE A 117 -4.20 -21.64 27.95
C PHE A 117 -3.13 -22.59 27.37
N GLU A 118 -2.01 -22.77 28.06
CA GLU A 118 -1.00 -23.80 27.78
C GLU A 118 -1.60 -25.22 27.68
N VAL A 119 -2.48 -25.59 28.60
CA VAL A 119 -3.18 -26.89 28.54
C VAL A 119 -4.08 -26.99 27.32
N PHE A 120 -4.67 -25.89 26.86
CA PHE A 120 -5.46 -25.87 25.63
C PHE A 120 -4.61 -26.07 24.39
N ILE A 121 -3.51 -25.32 24.24
CA ILE A 121 -2.61 -25.43 23.08
C ILE A 121 -2.11 -26.87 22.95
N ASN A 122 -1.70 -27.47 24.07
CA ASN A 122 -1.14 -28.83 24.10
C ASN A 122 -2.20 -29.94 24.11
N SER A 123 -3.49 -29.59 24.05
CA SER A 123 -4.57 -30.58 23.97
C SER A 123 -4.89 -30.97 22.53
N THR A 124 -5.66 -32.05 22.37
CA THR A 124 -6.25 -32.43 21.07
C THR A 124 -7.04 -31.28 20.43
N TYR A 125 -7.63 -30.39 21.24
CA TYR A 125 -8.36 -29.23 20.72
C TYR A 125 -7.45 -28.16 20.11
N GLY A 126 -6.31 -27.90 20.74
CA GLY A 126 -5.28 -27.01 20.20
C GLY A 126 -4.76 -27.51 18.86
N ILE A 127 -4.44 -28.81 18.77
CA ILE A 127 -4.03 -29.45 17.50
C ILE A 127 -5.10 -29.30 16.42
N ILE A 128 -6.38 -29.53 16.73
CA ILE A 128 -7.48 -29.35 15.76
C ILE A 128 -7.52 -27.89 15.26
N VAL A 129 -7.34 -26.92 16.14
CA VAL A 129 -7.31 -25.48 15.79
C VAL A 129 -6.12 -25.18 14.89
N SER A 130 -4.92 -25.66 15.21
CA SER A 130 -3.72 -25.49 14.40
C SER A 130 -3.89 -26.09 13.01
N VAL A 131 -4.42 -27.32 12.90
CA VAL A 131 -4.69 -27.97 11.61
C VAL A 131 -5.70 -27.18 10.77
N ILE A 132 -6.80 -26.71 11.37
CA ILE A 132 -7.79 -25.88 10.66
C ILE A 132 -7.17 -24.54 10.23
N ASN A 133 -6.39 -23.89 11.11
CA ASN A 133 -5.68 -22.65 10.80
C ASN A 133 -4.75 -22.83 9.59
N ILE A 134 -3.89 -23.86 9.61
CA ILE A 134 -2.99 -24.21 8.51
C ILE A 134 -3.78 -24.48 7.23
N PHE A 135 -4.87 -25.26 7.30
CA PHE A 135 -5.72 -25.53 6.15
C PHE A 135 -6.32 -24.26 5.53
N LEU A 136 -6.83 -23.34 6.36
CA LEU A 136 -7.35 -22.06 5.89
C LEU A 136 -6.26 -21.21 5.22
N TRP A 137 -5.05 -21.18 5.79
CA TRP A 137 -3.92 -20.50 5.15
C TRP A 137 -3.51 -21.15 3.84
N LEU A 138 -3.45 -22.48 3.76
CA LEU A 138 -3.17 -23.21 2.51
C LEU A 138 -4.21 -22.93 1.42
N LEU A 139 -5.46 -22.65 1.80
CA LEU A 139 -6.50 -22.24 0.86
C LEU A 139 -6.35 -20.77 0.43
N TYR A 140 -6.23 -19.84 1.39
CA TYR A 140 -6.35 -18.41 1.12
C TYR A 140 -5.03 -17.73 0.73
N LEU A 141 -3.87 -18.27 1.10
CA LEU A 141 -2.57 -17.70 0.78
C LEU A 141 -2.27 -17.81 -0.74
N PRO A 142 -2.49 -18.95 -1.43
CA PRO A 142 -2.37 -19.03 -2.88
C PRO A 142 -3.38 -18.14 -3.61
N LEU A 143 -4.62 -18.07 -3.11
CA LEU A 143 -5.65 -17.21 -3.68
C LEU A 143 -5.28 -15.72 -3.56
N SER A 144 -4.67 -15.34 -2.44
CA SER A 144 -4.14 -14.01 -2.19
C SER A 144 -3.00 -13.68 -3.14
N TYR A 145 -2.02 -14.59 -3.28
CA TYR A 145 -0.91 -14.43 -4.22
C TYR A 145 -1.40 -14.31 -5.67
N ARG A 146 -2.37 -15.13 -6.09
CA ARG A 146 -3.00 -15.05 -7.40
C ARG A 146 -3.63 -13.67 -7.65
N ASN A 147 -4.38 -13.14 -6.70
CA ASN A 147 -4.98 -11.80 -6.83
C ASN A 147 -3.90 -10.71 -6.88
N LEU A 148 -2.79 -10.87 -6.17
CA LEU A 148 -1.66 -9.94 -6.23
C LEU A 148 -1.01 -9.92 -7.62
N LEU A 149 -0.87 -11.08 -8.27
CA LEU A 149 -0.39 -11.18 -9.65
C LEU A 149 -1.37 -10.54 -10.65
N ILE A 150 -2.67 -10.71 -10.44
CA ILE A 150 -3.71 -10.04 -11.26
C ILE A 150 -3.61 -8.51 -11.10
N ALA A 151 -3.53 -8.02 -9.86
CA ALA A 151 -3.37 -6.59 -9.57
C ALA A 151 -2.10 -6.00 -10.20
N LYS A 152 -0.99 -6.77 -10.22
CA LYS A 152 0.23 -6.41 -10.97
C LYS A 152 -0.06 -6.22 -12.46
N LYS A 153 -0.70 -7.21 -13.09
CA LYS A 153 -1.02 -7.20 -14.53
C LYS A 153 -1.92 -6.02 -14.88
N GLU A 154 -2.89 -5.71 -14.02
CA GLU A 154 -3.82 -4.60 -14.19
C GLU A 154 -3.21 -3.21 -13.88
N LYS A 155 -1.95 -3.16 -13.43
CA LYS A 155 -1.26 -1.96 -12.94
C LYS A 155 -2.09 -1.21 -11.91
N SER A 156 -2.87 -1.91 -11.09
CA SER A 156 -3.76 -1.31 -10.09
C SER A 156 -3.07 -1.06 -8.75
N ILE A 157 -1.85 -1.58 -8.59
CA ILE A 157 -0.99 -1.47 -7.43
C ILE A 157 0.38 -0.94 -7.87
N THR A 158 1.02 -0.10 -7.06
CA THR A 158 2.38 0.39 -7.35
C THR A 158 3.39 -0.73 -7.15
N THR A 159 4.51 -0.70 -7.89
CA THR A 159 5.58 -1.71 -7.77
C THR A 159 6.12 -1.81 -6.34
N GLN A 160 6.26 -0.66 -5.66
CA GLN A 160 6.71 -0.61 -4.28
C GLN A 160 5.69 -1.26 -3.33
N TYR A 161 4.39 -1.00 -3.49
CA TYR A 161 3.39 -1.62 -2.61
C TYR A 161 3.24 -3.12 -2.85
N LEU A 162 3.37 -3.54 -4.11
CA LEU A 162 3.38 -4.94 -4.49
C LEU A 162 4.54 -5.70 -3.84
N SER A 163 5.75 -5.12 -3.78
CA SER A 163 6.86 -5.79 -3.09
C SER A 163 6.59 -5.92 -1.59
N LEU A 164 5.95 -4.94 -0.95
CA LEU A 164 5.56 -5.04 0.47
C LEU A 164 4.58 -6.20 0.69
N LEU A 165 3.55 -6.32 -0.15
CA LEU A 165 2.56 -7.40 -0.01
C LEU A 165 3.17 -8.78 -0.30
N LYS A 166 4.19 -8.87 -1.15
CA LYS A 166 4.95 -10.13 -1.33
C LYS A 166 5.74 -10.49 -0.09
N ILE A 167 6.45 -9.52 0.49
CA ILE A 167 7.19 -9.73 1.75
C ILE A 167 6.23 -10.16 2.85
N LEU A 168 5.07 -9.49 2.97
CA LEU A 168 4.01 -9.87 3.90
C LEU A 168 3.58 -11.34 3.72
N LEU A 169 3.30 -11.78 2.49
CA LEU A 169 2.93 -13.17 2.23
C LEU A 169 4.06 -14.16 2.57
N ILE A 170 5.32 -13.82 2.28
CA ILE A 170 6.48 -14.65 2.62
C ILE A 170 6.64 -14.76 4.14
N LEU A 171 6.51 -13.64 4.86
CA LEU A 171 6.60 -13.61 6.32
C LEU A 171 5.52 -14.49 6.93
N ILE A 172 4.27 -14.38 6.45
CA ILE A 172 3.17 -15.23 6.91
C ILE A 172 3.44 -16.71 6.58
N SER A 173 3.94 -17.04 5.39
CA SER A 173 4.35 -18.41 5.07
C SER A 173 5.42 -18.91 6.03
N PHE A 174 6.36 -18.05 6.43
CA PHE A 174 7.42 -18.39 7.36
C PHE A 174 6.89 -18.57 8.79
N THR A 175 5.98 -17.71 9.28
CA THR A 175 5.35 -17.89 10.60
C THR A 175 4.55 -19.19 10.68
N LEU A 176 3.87 -19.59 9.59
CA LEU A 176 3.17 -20.87 9.52
C LEU A 176 4.13 -22.06 9.54
N LEU A 177 5.29 -21.94 8.89
CA LEU A 177 6.33 -22.96 8.96
C LEU A 177 6.85 -23.09 10.40
N LEU A 178 7.11 -21.96 11.08
CA LEU A 178 7.54 -21.97 12.48
C LEU A 178 6.47 -22.58 13.40
N GLU A 179 5.20 -22.26 13.23
CA GLU A 179 4.08 -22.85 13.98
C GLU A 179 4.03 -24.38 13.81
N VAL A 180 4.21 -24.88 12.57
CA VAL A 180 4.28 -26.33 12.32
C VAL A 180 5.51 -26.94 13.01
N LEU A 181 6.68 -26.31 12.88
CA LEU A 181 7.90 -26.82 13.50
C LEU A 181 7.79 -26.87 15.02
N ASP A 182 7.15 -25.88 15.63
CA ASP A 182 6.88 -25.80 17.06
C ASP A 182 5.94 -26.93 17.52
N ASP A 183 4.80 -27.13 16.84
CA ASP A 183 3.88 -28.24 17.10
C ASP A 183 4.59 -29.62 17.02
N PHE A 184 5.50 -29.79 16.05
CA PHE A 184 6.32 -31.00 15.91
C PHE A 184 7.39 -31.12 17.00
N ASN A 185 8.01 -30.00 17.40
CA ASN A 185 9.06 -29.94 18.40
C ASN A 185 8.54 -30.40 19.77
N ASP A 186 7.37 -29.90 20.17
CA ASP A 186 6.72 -30.26 21.43
C ASP A 186 6.33 -31.74 21.49
N HIS A 187 5.97 -32.33 20.35
CA HIS A 187 5.64 -33.75 20.26
C HIS A 187 6.88 -34.67 20.22
N LEU A 188 8.03 -34.18 19.75
CA LEU A 188 9.25 -34.97 19.57
C LEU A 188 10.33 -34.69 20.63
N HIS A 189 10.09 -33.73 21.54
CA HIS A 189 11.06 -33.22 22.52
C HIS A 189 12.40 -32.82 21.91
N PHE A 190 12.38 -32.24 20.70
CA PHE A 190 13.59 -31.77 20.05
C PHE A 190 14.09 -30.49 20.75
N ILE A 191 15.39 -30.37 20.96
CA ILE A 191 15.98 -29.32 21.79
C ILE A 191 16.20 -28.07 20.93
N THR A 192 15.45 -27.00 21.20
CA THR A 192 15.83 -25.64 20.84
C THR A 192 15.66 -24.71 22.03
N SER A 193 16.69 -23.92 22.33
CA SER A 193 16.69 -22.91 23.39
C SER A 193 15.96 -21.61 23.00
N LEU A 194 15.46 -21.52 21.76
CA LEU A 194 14.73 -20.38 21.22
C LEU A 194 13.24 -20.71 21.19
N ASP A 195 12.44 -19.87 21.84
CA ASP A 195 10.98 -19.91 21.75
C ASP A 195 10.54 -19.40 20.36
N PHE A 196 9.90 -20.27 19.57
CA PHE A 196 9.46 -19.94 18.21
C PHE A 196 8.40 -18.82 18.20
N PHE A 197 7.60 -18.70 19.26
CA PHE A 197 6.63 -17.61 19.39
C PHE A 197 7.31 -16.23 19.43
N ASP A 198 8.44 -16.12 20.12
CA ASP A 198 9.18 -14.86 20.23
C ASP A 198 9.73 -14.40 18.86
N VAL A 199 10.14 -15.35 18.02
CA VAL A 199 10.57 -15.07 16.64
C VAL A 199 9.40 -14.60 15.79
N ILE A 200 8.24 -15.26 15.92
CA ILE A 200 7.00 -14.90 15.23
C ILE A 200 6.57 -13.47 15.59
N ASP A 201 6.56 -13.12 16.88
CA ASP A 201 6.22 -11.79 17.36
C ASP A 201 7.18 -10.72 16.85
N LEU A 202 8.48 -10.99 16.83
CA LEU A 202 9.47 -10.05 16.29
C LEU A 202 9.22 -9.77 14.80
N LEU A 203 8.85 -10.80 14.03
CA LEU A 203 8.50 -10.66 12.62
C LEU A 203 7.21 -9.83 12.44
N PHE A 204 6.18 -10.10 13.25
CA PHE A 204 4.94 -9.31 13.22
C PHE A 204 5.17 -7.86 13.66
N LEU A 205 5.99 -7.61 14.68
CA LEU A 205 6.36 -6.27 15.12
C LEU A 205 7.10 -5.51 14.01
N GLY A 206 8.11 -6.13 13.40
CA GLY A 206 8.85 -5.55 12.28
C GLY A 206 7.93 -5.23 11.10
N MET A 207 6.96 -6.09 10.82
CA MET A 207 5.96 -5.91 9.78
C MET A 207 4.99 -4.76 10.08
N ILE A 208 4.43 -4.71 11.29
CA ILE A 208 3.52 -3.63 11.73
C ILE A 208 4.27 -2.29 11.72
N TYR A 209 5.51 -2.25 12.20
CA TYR A 209 6.35 -1.06 12.17
C TYR A 209 6.60 -0.61 10.73
N PHE A 210 6.96 -1.53 9.84
CA PHE A 210 7.23 -1.24 8.44
C PHE A 210 5.98 -0.74 7.68
N ILE A 211 4.82 -1.38 7.90
CA ILE A 211 3.54 -0.95 7.32
C ILE A 211 3.16 0.43 7.87
N SER A 212 3.28 0.64 9.18
CA SER A 212 3.03 1.94 9.84
C SER A 212 3.92 3.03 9.24
N PHE A 213 5.23 2.79 9.19
CA PHE A 213 6.20 3.73 8.62
C PHE A 213 5.86 4.08 7.17
N LYS A 214 5.47 3.11 6.34
CA LYS A 214 5.06 3.37 4.95
C LYS A 214 3.71 4.10 4.87
N ALA A 215 2.77 3.81 5.76
CA ALA A 215 1.49 4.51 5.86
C ALA A 215 1.65 5.99 6.21
N PHE A 216 2.60 6.31 7.09
CA PHE A 216 2.92 7.69 7.47
C PHE A 216 3.83 8.40 6.46
N SER A 217 4.88 7.73 5.98
CA SER A 217 5.91 8.35 5.12
C SER A 217 5.46 8.50 3.66
N GLN A 218 4.48 7.71 3.22
CA GLN A 218 3.98 7.75 1.85
C GLN A 218 2.45 7.66 1.86
N PRO A 219 1.74 8.72 2.30
CA PRO A 219 0.27 8.71 2.34
C PRO A 219 -0.34 8.48 0.95
N GLN A 220 0.40 8.76 -0.12
CA GLN A 220 0.05 8.44 -1.51
C GLN A 220 -0.10 6.92 -1.78
N MET A 221 0.55 6.04 -1.02
CA MET A 221 0.36 4.58 -1.13
C MET A 221 -1.04 4.12 -0.73
N PHE A 222 -1.66 4.84 0.21
CA PHE A 222 -2.99 4.57 0.74
C PHE A 222 -4.05 5.51 0.17
N GLN A 223 -3.63 6.44 -0.70
CA GLN A 223 -4.52 7.21 -1.56
C GLN A 223 -4.65 6.49 -2.91
N ASP A 224 -5.86 6.51 -3.45
CA ASP A 224 -6.25 5.88 -4.70
C ASP A 224 -5.12 5.84 -5.75
N VAL A 225 -4.52 4.65 -5.98
CA VAL A 225 -3.73 4.41 -7.20
C VAL A 225 -4.60 4.69 -8.45
N LYS A 226 -5.94 4.56 -8.32
CA LYS A 226 -6.94 4.98 -9.31
C LYS A 226 -7.07 6.50 -9.53
N LYS A 227 -6.61 7.36 -8.60
CA LYS A 227 -6.49 8.82 -8.79
C LYS A 227 -5.08 9.21 -9.23
N LEU A 228 -4.06 8.44 -8.86
CA LEU A 228 -2.66 8.68 -9.22
C LEU A 228 -2.32 8.21 -10.63
N LEU A 229 -3.02 7.21 -11.14
CA LEU A 229 -3.05 6.94 -12.58
C LEU A 229 -3.93 8.01 -13.23
N PRO A 230 -3.45 8.72 -14.26
CA PRO A 230 -4.38 9.35 -15.18
C PRO A 230 -5.31 8.24 -15.64
N LYS A 231 -6.61 8.38 -15.37
CA LYS A 231 -7.58 7.66 -16.21
C LYS A 231 -7.15 7.99 -17.64
N PRO A 232 -6.90 7.01 -18.53
CA PRO A 232 -7.09 7.31 -19.94
C PRO A 232 -8.54 7.77 -20.00
N GLU A 233 -8.72 9.10 -20.02
CA GLU A 233 -10.03 9.65 -20.26
C GLU A 233 -10.46 9.04 -21.58
N PRO A 234 -11.61 8.35 -21.62
CA PRO A 234 -12.08 7.82 -22.87
C PRO A 234 -12.19 9.01 -23.82
N VAL A 235 -11.41 8.96 -24.90
CA VAL A 235 -11.37 9.91 -26.01
C VAL A 235 -12.79 10.27 -26.50
N ALA A 236 -13.77 9.41 -26.23
CA ALA A 236 -15.17 9.57 -26.56
C ALA A 236 -16.00 10.56 -25.69
N LYS A 237 -15.46 11.16 -24.61
CA LYS A 237 -16.28 12.03 -23.72
C LYS A 237 -16.23 13.54 -24.03
N TYR A 238 -15.39 13.96 -24.97
CA TYR A 238 -15.27 15.37 -25.39
C TYR A 238 -16.20 15.74 -26.56
N ALA A 239 -16.93 14.77 -27.13
CA ALA A 239 -17.93 14.99 -28.18
C ALA A 239 -19.17 15.82 -27.75
N LYS A 240 -19.14 16.46 -26.57
CA LYS A 240 -20.18 17.37 -26.05
C LYS A 240 -19.64 18.75 -25.65
N SER A 241 -18.43 19.13 -26.06
CA SER A 241 -18.00 20.52 -25.93
C SER A 241 -18.59 21.33 -27.08
N ASN A 242 -19.36 22.38 -26.80
CA ASN A 242 -19.86 23.33 -27.79
C ASN A 242 -18.78 24.33 -28.27
N LEU A 243 -17.48 24.02 -28.14
CA LEU A 243 -16.42 24.90 -28.61
C LEU A 243 -16.31 24.78 -30.13
N SER A 244 -16.34 25.92 -30.83
CA SER A 244 -15.98 25.95 -32.25
C SER A 244 -14.47 25.71 -32.42
N SER A 245 -14.04 25.33 -33.63
CA SER A 245 -12.61 25.22 -33.98
C SER A 245 -11.85 26.49 -33.62
N ASP A 246 -12.44 27.65 -33.89
CA ASP A 246 -11.82 28.96 -33.70
C ASP A 246 -11.59 29.26 -32.22
N GLN A 247 -12.50 28.83 -31.34
CA GLN A 247 -12.33 28.97 -29.89
C GLN A 247 -11.23 28.05 -29.35
N LEU A 248 -11.08 26.84 -29.90
CA LEU A 248 -9.98 25.94 -29.52
C LEU A 248 -8.62 26.54 -29.94
N ASP A 249 -8.55 27.14 -31.13
CA ASP A 249 -7.34 27.77 -31.65
C ASP A 249 -6.96 29.03 -30.86
N ASP A 250 -7.93 29.86 -30.46
CA ASP A 250 -7.69 31.02 -29.58
C ASP A 250 -7.10 30.58 -28.23
N ILE A 251 -7.72 29.59 -27.58
CA ILE A 251 -7.25 29.11 -26.28
C ILE A 251 -5.85 28.49 -26.40
N GLN A 252 -5.57 27.76 -27.49
CA GLN A 252 -4.24 27.21 -27.75
C GLN A 252 -3.20 28.33 -27.86
N LYS A 253 -3.48 29.37 -28.65
CA LYS A 253 -2.55 30.48 -28.87
C LYS A 253 -2.24 31.20 -27.55
N ARG A 254 -3.28 31.49 -26.76
CA ARG A 254 -3.14 32.13 -25.44
C ARG A 254 -2.38 31.25 -24.45
N LEU A 255 -2.55 29.93 -24.50
CA LEU A 255 -1.77 28.99 -23.71
C LEU A 255 -0.29 29.02 -24.10
N GLU A 256 0.01 29.03 -25.40
CA GLU A 256 1.39 29.09 -25.90
C GLU A 256 2.07 30.41 -25.51
N ASP A 257 1.37 31.55 -25.68
CA ASP A 257 1.85 32.86 -25.27
C ASP A 257 2.13 32.91 -23.77
N LEU A 258 1.23 32.36 -22.95
CA LEU A 258 1.40 32.29 -21.50
C LEU A 258 2.62 31.45 -21.09
N ILE A 259 2.80 30.30 -21.74
CA ILE A 259 3.93 29.41 -21.48
C ILE A 259 5.26 30.07 -21.83
N GLN A 260 5.32 30.78 -22.96
CA GLN A 260 6.55 31.43 -23.42
C GLN A 260 6.91 32.66 -22.59
N ASN A 261 5.92 33.51 -22.27
CA ASN A 261 6.17 34.81 -21.65
C ASN A 261 6.22 34.75 -20.12
N GLU A 262 5.32 33.99 -19.49
CA GLU A 262 5.19 33.97 -18.02
C GLU A 262 5.83 32.74 -17.38
N LYS A 263 6.18 31.72 -18.18
CA LYS A 263 6.81 30.47 -17.72
C LYS A 263 6.18 29.87 -16.46
N PRO A 264 4.84 29.69 -16.38
CA PRO A 264 4.17 29.18 -15.19
C PRO A 264 4.65 27.77 -14.80
N TYR A 265 5.25 27.02 -15.74
CA TYR A 265 5.84 25.71 -15.50
C TYR A 265 6.97 25.73 -14.46
N LEU A 266 7.59 26.88 -14.18
CA LEU A 266 8.59 27.05 -13.12
C LEU A 266 7.98 26.94 -11.71
N LYS A 267 6.67 27.17 -11.57
CA LYS A 267 5.96 26.99 -10.31
C LYS A 267 5.78 25.49 -10.05
N GLY A 268 6.38 25.00 -8.97
CA GLY A 268 6.45 23.58 -8.66
C GLY A 268 5.08 22.91 -8.45
N ASP A 269 4.18 23.60 -7.78
CA ASP A 269 2.81 23.18 -7.42
C ASP A 269 1.75 23.59 -8.47
N LEU A 270 2.16 24.04 -9.66
CA LEU A 270 1.25 24.39 -10.75
C LEU A 270 0.28 23.24 -11.05
N ASN A 271 -1.01 23.55 -11.04
CA ASN A 271 -2.06 22.63 -11.43
C ASN A 271 -2.93 23.20 -12.55
N ILE A 272 -3.69 22.33 -13.22
CA ILE A 272 -4.51 22.70 -14.38
C ILE A 272 -5.60 23.72 -14.04
N GLN A 273 -6.11 23.73 -12.80
CA GLN A 273 -7.14 24.69 -12.39
C GLN A 273 -6.55 26.10 -12.30
N GLU A 274 -5.35 26.25 -11.75
CA GLU A 274 -4.64 27.52 -11.71
C GLU A 274 -4.38 28.06 -13.12
N LEU A 275 -3.87 27.22 -14.02
CA LEU A 275 -3.59 27.64 -15.39
C LEU A 275 -4.87 28.03 -16.15
N ALA A 276 -5.97 27.30 -15.94
CA ALA A 276 -7.27 27.63 -16.52
C ALA A 276 -7.80 28.97 -16.00
N ASN A 277 -7.63 29.24 -14.71
CA ASN A 277 -8.01 30.52 -14.10
C ASN A 277 -7.20 31.68 -14.70
N THR A 278 -5.88 31.53 -14.86
CA THR A 278 -5.02 32.55 -15.50
C THR A 278 -5.46 32.82 -16.94
N LEU A 279 -5.78 31.77 -17.69
CA LEU A 279 -6.33 31.87 -19.04
C LEU A 279 -7.81 32.27 -19.07
N LYS A 280 -8.48 32.49 -17.94
CA LYS A 280 -9.92 32.82 -17.86
C LYS A 280 -10.78 31.83 -18.67
N VAL A 281 -10.45 30.54 -18.63
CA VAL A 281 -11.19 29.46 -19.30
C VAL A 281 -11.61 28.39 -18.29
N SER A 282 -12.57 27.54 -18.66
CA SER A 282 -12.90 26.38 -17.84
C SER A 282 -11.75 25.36 -17.88
N ARG A 283 -11.54 24.65 -16.76
CA ARG A 283 -10.61 23.52 -16.70
C ARG A 283 -10.88 22.48 -17.79
N GLN A 284 -12.16 22.25 -18.10
CA GLN A 284 -12.57 21.29 -19.13
C GLN A 284 -12.07 21.70 -20.51
N TYR A 285 -12.21 22.98 -20.87
CA TYR A 285 -11.75 23.51 -22.15
C TYR A 285 -10.23 23.46 -22.28
N LEU A 286 -9.49 23.84 -21.23
CA LEU A 286 -8.03 23.74 -21.24
C LEU A 286 -7.56 22.27 -21.36
N THR A 287 -8.24 21.35 -20.67
CA THR A 287 -7.94 19.91 -20.80
C THR A 287 -8.15 19.42 -22.23
N GLN A 288 -9.26 19.83 -22.85
CA GLN A 288 -9.59 19.46 -24.21
C GLN A 288 -8.56 20.00 -25.22
N VAL A 289 -8.19 21.28 -25.13
CA VAL A 289 -7.19 21.90 -26.01
C VAL A 289 -5.85 21.17 -25.93
N ILE A 290 -5.35 20.89 -24.73
CA ILE A 290 -4.07 20.18 -24.55
C ILE A 290 -4.17 18.77 -25.14
N ASN A 291 -5.25 18.04 -24.87
CA ASN A 291 -5.43 16.68 -25.35
C ASN A 291 -5.57 16.62 -26.89
N GLU A 292 -6.37 17.50 -27.50
CA GLU A 292 -6.63 17.47 -28.95
C GLU A 292 -5.45 18.02 -29.75
N LYS A 293 -4.87 19.15 -29.34
CA LYS A 293 -3.84 19.85 -30.11
C LYS A 293 -2.43 19.33 -29.83
N LYS A 294 -2.16 18.88 -28.59
CA LYS A 294 -0.81 18.40 -28.18
C LYS A 294 -0.74 16.89 -27.97
N LYS A 295 -1.87 16.17 -28.03
CA LYS A 295 -1.94 14.70 -27.90
C LYS A 295 -1.26 14.16 -26.63
N CYS A 296 -1.25 14.95 -25.57
CA CYS A 296 -0.68 14.60 -24.27
C CYS A 296 -1.57 15.10 -23.14
N ASN A 297 -1.34 14.63 -21.91
CA ASN A 297 -2.04 15.18 -20.74
C ASN A 297 -1.32 16.44 -20.22
N PHE A 298 -2.00 17.23 -19.39
CA PHE A 298 -1.46 18.45 -18.77
C PHE A 298 -0.10 18.26 -18.09
N ASN A 299 0.09 17.18 -17.33
CA ASN A 299 1.35 16.96 -16.62
C ASN A 299 2.49 16.70 -17.60
N ASP A 300 2.27 15.88 -18.62
CA ASP A 300 3.26 15.63 -19.67
C ASP A 300 3.57 16.92 -20.46
N TYR A 301 2.54 17.74 -20.74
CA TYR A 301 2.71 19.04 -21.39
C TYR A 301 3.62 19.98 -20.59
N ILE A 302 3.34 20.19 -19.30
CA ILE A 302 4.16 21.04 -18.42
C ILE A 302 5.58 20.48 -18.22
N ASN A 303 5.69 19.16 -18.04
CA ASN A 303 6.97 18.52 -17.80
C ASN A 303 7.93 18.62 -18.99
N LEU A 304 7.42 18.67 -20.23
CA LEU A 304 8.25 18.95 -21.41
C LEU A 304 8.99 20.29 -21.25
N PHE A 305 8.28 21.36 -20.88
CA PHE A 305 8.90 22.67 -20.67
C PHE A 305 9.87 22.69 -19.49
N ARG A 306 9.56 22.00 -18.39
CA ARG A 306 10.47 21.87 -17.24
C ARG A 306 11.78 21.15 -17.62
N VAL A 307 11.71 20.12 -18.47
CA VAL A 307 12.90 19.42 -18.98
C VAL A 307 13.72 20.34 -19.88
N GLU A 308 13.10 21.07 -20.80
CA GLU A 308 13.82 22.00 -21.67
C GLU A 308 14.45 23.15 -20.89
N GLU A 309 13.75 23.73 -19.91
CA GLU A 309 14.32 24.74 -19.03
C GLU A 309 15.52 24.21 -18.25
N PHE A 310 15.45 22.96 -17.74
CA PHE A 310 16.59 22.33 -17.09
C PHE A 310 17.79 22.22 -18.03
N LYS A 311 17.57 21.80 -19.28
CA LYS A 311 18.65 21.70 -20.29
C LYS A 311 19.30 23.06 -20.53
N THR A 312 18.47 24.11 -20.66
CA THR A 312 18.94 25.48 -20.83
C THR A 312 19.78 25.94 -19.64
N LYS A 313 19.31 25.73 -18.40
CA LYS A 313 20.06 26.10 -17.19
C LYS A 313 21.35 25.26 -17.03
N ALA A 314 21.31 23.98 -17.39
CA ALA A 314 22.47 23.09 -17.30
C ALA A 314 23.61 23.46 -18.26
N LYS A 315 23.30 24.07 -19.41
CA LYS A 315 24.28 24.59 -20.37
C LYS A 315 24.75 26.02 -20.08
N ASN A 316 24.08 26.72 -19.17
CA ASN A 316 24.38 28.12 -18.90
C ASN A 316 25.55 28.23 -17.89
N PRO A 317 26.65 28.92 -18.24
CA PRO A 317 27.83 29.05 -17.38
C PRO A 317 27.52 29.64 -15.99
N ASN A 318 26.51 30.49 -15.88
CA ASN A 318 26.11 31.10 -14.62
C ASN A 318 25.63 30.08 -13.57
N PHE A 319 25.23 28.88 -14.01
CA PHE A 319 24.77 27.81 -13.13
C PHE A 319 25.79 26.67 -12.99
N LYS A 320 27.05 26.85 -13.40
CA LYS A 320 28.08 25.78 -13.38
C LYS A 320 28.27 25.16 -11.99
N ASN A 321 28.10 25.96 -10.94
CA ASN A 321 28.24 25.55 -9.53
C ASN A 321 26.96 24.96 -8.92
N TYR A 322 25.82 25.02 -9.62
CA TYR A 322 24.57 24.47 -9.10
C TYR A 322 24.61 22.95 -9.13
N THR A 323 24.01 22.30 -8.13
CA THR A 323 23.80 20.85 -8.15
C THR A 323 22.70 20.48 -9.16
N LEU A 324 22.68 19.23 -9.63
CA LEU A 324 21.57 18.74 -10.48
C LEU A 324 20.20 18.92 -9.83
N LEU A 325 20.14 18.73 -8.51
CA LEU A 325 18.90 18.93 -7.76
C LEU A 325 18.51 20.41 -7.73
N ALA A 326 19.46 21.31 -7.46
CA ALA A 326 19.18 22.75 -7.46
C ALA A 326 18.65 23.21 -8.83
N LEU A 327 19.30 22.79 -9.92
CA LEU A 327 18.83 23.05 -11.29
C LEU A 327 17.41 22.51 -11.54
N ALA A 328 17.10 21.31 -11.05
CA ALA A 328 15.77 20.73 -11.21
C ALA A 328 14.69 21.50 -10.44
N LEU A 329 14.98 21.90 -9.19
CA LEU A 329 14.05 22.72 -8.38
C LEU A 329 13.80 24.07 -9.07
N GLU A 330 14.87 24.70 -9.55
CA GLU A 330 14.84 25.93 -10.34
C GLU A 330 14.06 25.79 -11.65
N SER A 331 13.94 24.59 -12.21
CA SER A 331 13.13 24.29 -13.40
C SER A 331 11.69 23.87 -13.06
N GLY A 332 11.26 24.00 -11.79
CA GLY A 332 9.89 23.73 -11.36
C GLY A 332 9.60 22.29 -10.95
N PHE A 333 10.61 21.45 -10.70
CA PHE A 333 10.37 20.13 -10.11
C PHE A 333 10.26 20.21 -8.58
N ASN A 334 9.35 19.44 -7.97
CA ASN A 334 9.19 19.41 -6.50
C ASN A 334 10.05 18.34 -5.80
N SER A 335 10.66 17.42 -6.54
CA SER A 335 11.45 16.34 -5.95
C SER A 335 12.46 15.73 -6.92
N LYS A 336 13.55 15.21 -6.34
CA LYS A 336 14.60 14.47 -7.06
C LYS A 336 14.04 13.26 -7.82
N THR A 337 13.12 12.51 -7.20
CA THR A 337 12.53 11.30 -7.81
C THR A 337 11.72 11.64 -9.04
N SER A 338 10.82 12.63 -8.94
CA SER A 338 10.00 13.10 -10.06
C SER A 338 10.87 13.60 -11.21
N PHE A 339 11.86 14.44 -10.91
CA PHE A 339 12.82 14.94 -11.88
C PHE A 339 13.53 13.82 -12.63
N ASN A 340 14.18 12.88 -11.92
CA ASN A 340 14.94 11.80 -12.55
C ASN A 340 14.09 10.93 -13.48
N THR A 341 12.86 10.58 -13.06
CA THR A 341 11.95 9.76 -13.86
C THR A 341 11.48 10.50 -15.11
N ILE A 342 11.08 11.76 -14.98
CA ILE A 342 10.57 12.57 -16.09
C ILE A 342 11.68 12.90 -17.08
N PHE A 343 12.84 13.33 -16.59
CA PHE A 343 13.99 13.67 -17.43
C PHE A 343 14.40 12.47 -18.28
N LYS A 344 14.54 11.28 -17.67
CA LYS A 344 14.87 10.05 -18.42
C LYS A 344 13.78 9.64 -19.40
N LYS A 345 12.50 9.81 -19.04
CA LYS A 345 11.37 9.55 -19.96
C LYS A 345 11.44 10.41 -21.22
N HIS A 346 11.79 11.69 -21.09
CA HIS A 346 11.78 12.64 -22.21
C HIS A 346 13.10 12.69 -23.00
N THR A 347 14.23 12.36 -22.37
CA THR A 347 15.56 12.47 -23.01
C THR A 347 16.20 11.12 -23.32
N GLY A 348 15.69 10.02 -22.77
CA GLY A 348 16.29 8.68 -22.90
C GLY A 348 17.47 8.42 -21.95
N ILE A 349 18.10 9.46 -21.41
CA ILE A 349 19.30 9.37 -20.56
C ILE A 349 19.05 9.97 -19.16
N THR A 350 19.93 9.65 -18.21
CA THR A 350 19.84 10.21 -16.86
C THR A 350 20.35 11.67 -16.81
N PRO A 351 19.90 12.49 -15.85
CA PRO A 351 20.42 13.84 -15.66
C PRO A 351 21.94 13.91 -15.47
N SER A 352 22.51 12.92 -14.77
CA SER A 352 23.96 12.83 -14.58
C SER A 352 24.70 12.58 -15.89
N GLN A 353 24.20 11.65 -16.72
CA GLN A 353 24.74 11.39 -18.05
C GLN A 353 24.66 12.63 -18.95
N TYR A 354 23.53 13.34 -18.90
CA TYR A 354 23.38 14.59 -19.66
C TYR A 354 24.36 15.69 -19.21
N ARG A 355 24.61 15.82 -17.90
CA ARG A 355 25.59 16.79 -17.41
C ARG A 355 27.02 16.40 -17.76
N GLN A 356 27.31 15.11 -17.85
CA GLN A 356 28.60 14.63 -18.32
C GLN A 356 28.80 14.96 -19.81
N SER A 357 27.80 14.72 -20.66
CA SER A 357 27.91 15.03 -22.09
C SER A 357 28.15 16.53 -22.34
N ILE A 358 27.54 17.42 -21.56
CA ILE A 358 27.81 18.87 -21.67
C ILE A 358 29.27 19.21 -21.35
N LYS A 359 29.91 18.51 -20.40
CA LYS A 359 31.32 18.75 -20.05
C LYS A 359 32.31 18.18 -21.06
N GLU A 360 31.89 17.19 -21.85
CA GLU A 360 32.71 16.59 -22.90
C GLU A 360 32.64 17.42 -24.21
N ASP A 361 31.59 18.23 -24.36
CA ASP A 361 31.39 19.18 -25.48
C ASP A 361 31.95 20.61 -25.19
N GLU A 362 32.37 20.90 -23.96
CA GLU A 362 33.10 22.13 -23.53
C GLU A 362 34.62 21.93 -23.69
#